data_AF-A0A7V9B7F4-F1
#
_entry.id   AF-A0A7V9B7F4-F1
#
_cell.length_a   1.000
_cell.length_b   1.000
_cell.length_c   1.000
_cell.angle_alpha   90.00
_cell.angle_beta   90.00
_cell.angle_gamma   90.00
#
_symmetry.space_group_name_H-M   'P 1'
#
loop_
_entity.id
_entity.type
_entity.pdbx_description
1 polymer ?
#
loop_
_entity_poly.entity_id
_entity_poly.type
_entity_poly.pdbx_seq_one_letter_code
_entity_poly.pdbx_strand_id
1 'polypeptide(L)'
;VLALADPARAALRITAFLGEATVHVVHGGNEVRLDQPAGAAVSIVPVGGPALGVTTAGLAWPLTDAILPPGTTRGVSNLITEPPATISVAGGTALVVLPGGTEGDR
;
A
#
# COMPACT_ATOMS: atom_id res chain seq x y z
N VAL A 1 -13.61 0.25 5.95
CA VAL A 1 -12.15 0.16 5.73
C VAL A 1 -11.37 0.09 7.04
N LEU A 2 -11.50 1.06 7.96
CA LEU A 2 -10.73 1.07 9.22
C LEU A 2 -10.86 -0.19 10.10
N ALA A 3 -12.05 -0.80 10.18
CA ALA A 3 -12.22 -2.06 10.90
C ALA A 3 -11.37 -3.21 10.32
N LEU A 4 -11.04 -3.18 9.02
CA LEU A 4 -10.22 -4.21 8.40
C LEU A 4 -8.75 -4.12 8.81
N ALA A 5 -8.30 -2.96 9.29
CA ALA A 5 -6.92 -2.70 9.69
C ALA A 5 -6.62 -3.06 11.16
N ASP A 6 -7.59 -3.65 11.87
CA ASP A 6 -7.47 -4.07 13.26
C ASP A 6 -6.36 -5.13 13.43
N PRO A 7 -5.43 -4.97 14.40
CA PRO A 7 -4.39 -5.96 14.68
C PRO A 7 -4.92 -7.38 14.94
N ALA A 8 -6.15 -7.54 15.44
CA ALA A 8 -6.78 -8.84 15.64
C ALA A 8 -6.97 -9.63 14.33
N ARG A 9 -6.83 -8.96 13.18
CA ARG A 9 -6.95 -9.54 11.83
C ARG A 9 -5.60 -9.70 11.14
N ALA A 10 -4.48 -9.50 11.84
CA ALA A 10 -3.13 -9.50 11.26
C ALA A 10 -2.74 -10.82 10.55
N ALA A 11 -3.36 -11.94 10.91
CA ALA A 11 -3.15 -13.24 10.26
C ALA A 11 -3.88 -13.37 8.90
N LEU A 12 -4.77 -12.45 8.57
CA LEU A 12 -5.58 -12.49 7.36
C LEU A 12 -4.99 -11.57 6.30
N ARG A 13 -4.91 -12.06 5.05
CA ARG A 13 -4.72 -11.19 3.89
C ARG A 13 -6.07 -10.61 3.49
N ILE A 14 -6.25 -9.31 3.70
CA ILE A 14 -7.52 -8.63 3.41
C ILE A 14 -7.35 -7.72 2.21
N THR A 15 -8.23 -7.90 1.22
CA THR A 15 -8.41 -6.97 0.11
C THR A 15 -9.86 -6.47 0.13
N ALA A 16 -10.03 -5.17 -0.01
CA ALA A 16 -11.32 -4.51 -0.11
C ALA A 16 -11.45 -3.81 -1.46
N PHE A 17 -12.64 -3.87 -2.04
CA PHE A 17 -12.98 -3.18 -3.29
C PHE A 17 -13.92 -2.03 -2.98
N LEU A 18 -13.54 -0.80 -3.36
CA LEU A 18 -14.29 0.43 -3.11
C LEU A 18 -14.53 1.13 -4.44
N GLY A 19 -15.69 0.88 -5.05
CA GLY A 19 -15.90 1.23 -6.45
C GLY A 19 -14.86 0.50 -7.31
N GLU A 20 -14.11 1.25 -8.11
CA GLU A 20 -13.03 0.69 -8.93
C GLU A 20 -11.69 0.60 -8.19
N ALA A 21 -11.59 1.21 -7.00
CA ALA A 21 -10.36 1.17 -6.21
C ALA A 21 -10.19 -0.18 -5.51
N THR A 22 -8.97 -0.68 -5.49
CA THR A 22 -8.58 -1.87 -4.73
C THR A 22 -7.71 -1.43 -3.55
N VAL A 23 -8.03 -1.92 -2.36
CA VAL A 23 -7.31 -1.60 -1.12
C VAL A 23 -6.82 -2.89 -0.49
N HIS A 24 -5.51 -3.04 -0.35
CA HIS A 24 -4.90 -4.12 0.43
C HIS A 24 -4.57 -3.63 1.83
N VAL A 25 -4.86 -4.45 2.85
CA VAL A 25 -4.42 -4.20 4.23
C VAL A 25 -3.12 -4.97 4.46
N VAL A 26 -2.04 -4.26 4.78
CA VAL A 26 -0.72 -4.83 5.04
C VAL A 26 -0.37 -4.60 6.50
N HIS A 27 -0.37 -5.68 7.28
CA HIS A 27 0.06 -5.68 8.67
C HIS A 27 1.57 -5.92 8.78
N GLY A 28 2.16 -5.49 9.89
CA GLY A 28 3.57 -5.72 10.20
C GLY A 28 3.98 -7.20 10.06
N GLY A 29 5.16 -7.41 9.49
CA GLY A 29 5.70 -8.72 9.13
C GLY A 29 5.17 -9.27 7.81
N ASN A 30 4.33 -8.53 7.08
CA ASN A 30 3.77 -8.97 5.80
C ASN A 30 4.16 -8.06 4.63
N GLU A 31 3.91 -8.58 3.44
CA GLU A 31 4.12 -7.92 2.16
C GLU A 31 2.90 -8.14 1.24
N VAL A 32 2.65 -7.16 0.38
CA VAL A 32 1.77 -7.28 -0.79
C VAL A 32 2.58 -7.14 -2.08
N ARG A 33 2.20 -7.95 -3.08
CA ARG A 33 2.68 -7.89 -4.45
C ARG A 33 1.58 -7.30 -5.33
N LEU A 34 1.97 -6.35 -6.18
CA LEU A 34 1.09 -5.63 -7.09
C LEU A 34 1.51 -5.95 -8.53
N ASP A 35 0.63 -6.61 -9.29
CA ASP A 35 0.87 -6.99 -10.69
C ASP A 35 0.26 -5.99 -11.69
N GLN A 36 -0.15 -4.81 -11.22
CA GLN A 36 -0.64 -3.72 -12.08
C GLN A 36 0.46 -3.23 -13.02
N PRO A 37 0.10 -2.73 -14.22
CA PRO A 37 1.06 -2.28 -15.21
C PRO A 37 1.88 -1.07 -14.73
N ALA A 38 3.03 -0.86 -15.37
CA ALA A 38 3.79 0.37 -15.20
C ALA A 38 2.93 1.60 -15.54
N GLY A 39 3.07 2.66 -14.75
CA GLY A 39 2.22 3.86 -14.80
C GLY A 39 1.00 3.81 -13.87
N ALA A 40 0.65 2.64 -13.31
CA ALA A 40 -0.42 2.57 -12.32
C ALA A 40 -0.05 3.30 -11.02
N ALA A 41 -0.96 4.13 -10.51
CA ALA A 41 -0.78 4.84 -9.25
C ALA A 41 -0.99 3.92 -8.05
N VAL A 42 -0.24 4.14 -6.98
CA VAL A 42 -0.38 3.44 -5.71
C VAL A 42 -0.10 4.38 -4.54
N SER A 43 -0.91 4.30 -3.49
CA SER A 43 -0.73 5.08 -2.27
C SER A 43 -0.59 4.17 -1.05
N ILE A 44 0.35 4.50 -0.17
CA ILE A 44 0.61 3.80 1.08
C ILE A 44 0.16 4.70 2.23
N VAL A 45 -0.85 4.26 2.97
CA VAL A 45 -1.51 5.06 4.01
C VAL A 45 -1.42 4.34 5.36
N PRO A 46 -0.61 4.82 6.31
CA PRO A 46 -0.56 4.27 7.66
C PRO A 46 -1.91 4.43 8.38
N VAL A 47 -2.34 3.41 9.12
CA VAL A 47 -3.60 3.41 9.85
C VAL A 47 -3.44 2.82 11.25
N GLY A 48 -4.12 3.41 12.23
CA GLY A 48 -4.05 2.96 13.63
C GLY A 48 -2.73 3.26 14.34
N GLY A 49 -1.78 3.93 13.67
CA GLY A 49 -0.44 4.24 14.17
C GLY A 49 0.57 4.38 13.03
N PRO A 50 1.85 4.63 13.33
CA PRO A 50 2.89 4.64 12.31
C PRO A 50 3.08 3.24 11.69
N ALA A 51 3.33 3.20 10.39
CA ALA A 51 3.86 2.01 9.72
C ALA A 51 5.39 2.08 9.76
N LEU A 52 6.02 0.99 10.22
CA LEU A 52 7.44 0.90 10.50
C LEU A 52 8.13 -0.03 9.48
N GLY A 53 9.36 0.32 9.12
CA GLY A 53 10.17 -0.46 8.18
C GLY A 53 9.51 -0.69 6.83
N VAL A 54 8.82 0.34 6.32
CA VAL A 54 8.16 0.28 5.01
C VAL A 54 9.23 0.27 3.92
N THR A 55 9.25 -0.81 3.15
CA THR A 55 10.18 -0.99 2.03
C THR A 55 9.39 -1.29 0.77
N THR A 56 9.79 -0.67 -0.34
CA THR A 56 9.11 -0.86 -1.63
C THR A 56 10.09 -1.12 -2.76
N ALA A 57 9.66 -1.92 -3.72
CA ALA A 57 10.38 -2.20 -4.97
C ALA A 57 9.43 -2.05 -6.17
N GLY A 58 9.98 -1.75 -7.34
CA GLY A 58 9.21 -1.55 -8.57
C GLY A 58 8.37 -0.27 -8.59
N LEU A 59 8.65 0.70 -7.72
CA LEU A 59 7.96 1.98 -7.61
C LEU A 59 8.87 3.16 -7.99
N ALA A 60 8.31 4.23 -8.54
CA ALA A 60 9.02 5.45 -8.96
C ALA A 60 9.73 6.15 -7.80
N TRP A 61 9.11 6.15 -6.61
CA TRP A 61 9.69 6.69 -5.39
C TRP A 61 9.86 5.56 -4.36
N PRO A 62 10.94 4.77 -4.44
CA PRO A 62 11.14 3.65 -3.55
C PRO A 62 11.34 4.11 -2.10
N LEU A 63 10.86 3.31 -1.16
CA LEU A 63 11.09 3.46 0.26
C LEU A 63 12.04 2.35 0.72
N THR A 64 12.94 2.68 1.63
CA THR A 64 13.87 1.72 2.24
C THR A 64 13.82 1.90 3.74
N ASP A 65 13.31 0.89 4.44
CA ASP A 65 13.16 0.87 5.91
C ASP A 65 12.51 2.16 6.48
N ALA A 66 11.53 2.70 5.76
CA ALA A 66 10.94 3.99 6.09
C ALA A 66 9.93 3.89 7.23
N ILE A 67 9.88 4.94 8.06
CA ILE A 67 8.80 5.13 9.05
C ILE A 67 7.78 6.12 8.46
N LEU A 68 6.53 5.67 8.32
CA LEU A 68 5.44 6.49 7.82
C LEU A 68 4.48 6.80 8.98
N PRO A 69 4.47 8.04 9.52
CA PRO A 69 3.53 8.42 10.56
C PRO A 69 2.12 8.66 9.98
N PRO A 70 1.05 8.54 10.79
CA PRO A 70 -0.31 8.89 10.36
C PRO A 70 -0.38 10.31 9.80
N GLY A 71 -1.14 10.51 8.72
CA GLY A 71 -1.31 11.82 8.09
C GLY A 71 -0.09 12.30 7.28
N THR A 72 0.94 11.47 7.11
CA THR A 72 2.04 11.77 6.18
C THR A 72 1.58 11.74 4.72
N THR A 73 2.18 12.58 3.88
CA THR A 73 2.06 12.50 2.42
C THR A 73 3.15 11.64 1.80
N ARG A 74 4.17 11.22 2.57
CA ARG A 74 5.21 10.32 2.08
C ARG A 74 4.62 8.94 1.80
N GLY A 75 4.77 8.46 0.57
CA GLY A 75 4.21 7.19 0.11
C GLY A 75 2.83 7.30 -0.55
N VAL A 76 2.23 8.50 -0.58
CA VAL A 76 0.99 8.79 -1.31
C VAL A 76 1.35 9.17 -2.76
N SER A 77 0.51 8.76 -3.72
CA SER A 77 0.68 9.05 -5.16
C SER A 77 1.97 8.52 -5.77
N ASN A 78 2.41 7.32 -5.36
CA ASN A 78 3.50 6.62 -6.01
C ASN A 78 3.05 6.00 -7.36
N LEU A 79 4.00 5.59 -8.20
CA LEU A 79 3.73 4.98 -9.50
C LEU A 79 4.49 3.67 -9.61
N ILE A 80 3.85 2.63 -10.12
CA ILE A 80 4.53 1.40 -10.51
C ILE A 80 5.39 1.70 -11.74
N THR A 81 6.67 1.34 -11.69
CA THR A 81 7.61 1.48 -12.80
C THR A 81 8.06 0.13 -13.33
N GLU A 82 8.16 -0.87 -12.47
CA GLU A 82 8.55 -2.24 -12.80
C GLU A 82 7.59 -3.22 -12.13
N PRO A 83 6.61 -3.77 -12.87
CA PRO A 83 5.76 -4.83 -12.37
C PRO A 83 6.57 -6.15 -12.30
N PRO A 84 6.47 -6.93 -11.22
CA PRO A 84 5.65 -6.69 -10.04
C PRO A 84 6.25 -5.68 -9.07
N ALA A 85 5.43 -4.76 -8.56
CA ALA A 85 5.83 -3.94 -7.42
C ALA A 85 5.58 -4.68 -6.10
N THR A 86 6.44 -4.46 -5.11
CA THR A 86 6.27 -5.02 -3.77
C THR A 86 6.28 -3.94 -2.70
N ILE A 87 5.49 -4.16 -1.65
CA ILE A 87 5.38 -3.25 -0.50
C ILE A 87 5.32 -4.11 0.77
N SER A 88 6.38 -4.03 1.57
CA SER A 88 6.50 -4.73 2.85
C SER A 88 6.40 -3.75 4.02
N VAL A 89 5.83 -4.20 5.13
CA VAL A 89 5.74 -3.44 6.39
C VAL A 89 6.33 -4.29 7.51
N ALA A 90 7.31 -3.79 8.25
CA ALA A 90 7.90 -4.51 9.37
C ALA A 90 7.02 -4.43 10.63
N GLY A 91 6.40 -3.29 10.89
CA GLY A 91 5.53 -3.07 12.07
C GLY A 91 4.40 -2.09 11.82
N GLY A 92 3.33 -2.19 12.60
CA GLY A 92 2.12 -1.37 12.41
C GLY A 92 1.22 -1.90 11.28
N THR A 93 0.37 -1.05 10.72
CA THR A 93 -0.53 -1.40 9.62
C THR A 93 -0.55 -0.28 8.58
N ALA A 94 -0.53 -0.65 7.29
CA ALA A 94 -0.71 0.27 6.18
C ALA A 94 -1.81 -0.23 5.23
N LEU A 95 -2.55 0.72 4.67
CA LEU A 95 -3.40 0.48 3.51
C LEU A 95 -2.59 0.76 2.24
N VAL A 96 -2.60 -0.19 1.32
CA VAL A 96 -2.07 0.00 -0.03
C VAL A 96 -3.27 0.19 -0.96
N VAL A 97 -3.42 1.41 -1.47
CA VAL A 97 -4.56 1.83 -2.26
C VAL A 97 -4.13 1.96 -3.72
N LEU A 98 -4.80 1.21 -4.57
CA LEU A 98 -4.76 1.33 -6.02
C LEU A 98 -6.06 2.01 -6.46
N PRO A 99 -6.03 3.24 -6.98
CA PRO A 99 -7.22 3.84 -7.57
C PRO A 99 -7.63 3.02 -8.80
N GLY A 100 -8.93 2.94 -9.04
CA GLY A 100 -9.44 2.36 -10.28
C GLY A 100 -9.21 3.30 -11.45
N GLY A 101 -8.99 2.72 -12.62
CA GLY A 101 -8.72 3.44 -13.87
C GLY A 101 -7.26 3.84 -14.02
N THR A 102 -6.60 3.32 -15.05
CA THR A 102 -5.45 3.98 -15.66
C THR A 102 -5.94 5.27 -16.30
N GLU A 103 -5.27 6.39 -16.03
CA GLU A 103 -5.39 7.57 -16.88
C GLU A 103 -4.96 7.15 -18.30
N GLY A 104 -5.94 6.92 -19.16
CA GLY A 104 -5.78 6.20 -20.42
C GLY A 104 -7.10 5.71 -21.05
N ASP A 105 -8.23 5.77 -20.34
CA ASP A 105 -9.57 5.63 -20.93
C ASP A 105 -10.30 6.99 -20.95
N ARG A 106 -9.88 7.87 -21.87
CA ARG A 106 -10.66 8.99 -22.41
C ARG A 106 -10.22 9.28 -23.83
#